data_AF-A0A522A097-F1
#
_entry.id   AF-A0A522A097-F1
#
_cell.length_a   1.000
_cell.length_b   1.000
_cell.length_c   1.000
_cell.angle_alpha   90.00
_cell.angle_beta   90.00
_cell.angle_gamma   90.00
#
_symmetry.space_group_name_H-M   'P 1'
#
loop_
_entity.id
_entity.type
_entity.pdbx_description
1 polymer ?
#
loop_
_entity_poly.entity_id
_entity_poly.type
_entity_poly.pdbx_seq_one_letter_code
_entity_poly.pdbx_strand_id
1 'polypeptide(L)'
;MNDPRQVAASIVGAVDWQTEVSGFCRCPGEALHTQQNGKKDCRVSVDGAPTIYCFHASCSPVVAEANRRLRRELGDWSWEIALPGGRVLRNGDVLQASGEVLPREAVQARARAEGRDGGEQVILETVRVMAERFAPEMFERFHWPFAQIVADSPLQVSERDAEDQFRTWLKLWPAHCHVWIGDVFSSGKPEHRTHFRPIADWYQIGPCMGNFTCGSAFKPGSFRRCNENLNGQRFLVIESDTLAKDEVGAVFAYLNRRLRYRLHCIIDTAGKSLHAWFDAPRNRTMEARLKAGLTAFGCDPKVFTYSQPVRVPGAWRDGKLQRLVWLKE
;
A
#
# COMPACT_ATOMS: atom_id res chain seq x y z
N MET A 1 -28.25 10.77 -34.80
CA MET A 1 -27.40 10.59 -33.61
C MET A 1 -26.06 10.08 -34.08
N ASN A 2 -24.97 10.79 -33.80
CA ASN A 2 -23.63 10.32 -34.17
C ASN A 2 -23.22 9.22 -33.19
N ASP A 3 -22.83 8.07 -33.74
CA ASP A 3 -22.24 7.00 -32.94
C ASP A 3 -20.89 7.49 -32.40
N PRO A 4 -20.65 7.49 -31.08
CA PRO A 4 -19.41 8.00 -30.51
C PRO A 4 -18.17 7.25 -31.03
N ARG A 5 -18.33 6.02 -31.53
CA ARG A 5 -17.26 5.24 -32.16
C ARG A 5 -16.80 5.87 -33.48
N GLN A 6 -17.71 6.47 -34.24
CA GLN A 6 -17.37 7.18 -35.48
C GLN A 6 -16.60 8.45 -35.18
N VAL A 7 -17.01 9.19 -34.14
CA VAL A 7 -16.30 10.38 -33.66
C VAL A 7 -14.87 9.99 -33.23
N ALA A 8 -14.73 8.95 -32.41
CA ALA A 8 -13.42 8.45 -32.00
C ALA A 8 -12.55 8.08 -33.22
N ALA A 9 -13.10 7.34 -34.18
CA ALA A 9 -12.38 6.94 -35.39
C ALA A 9 -11.97 8.14 -36.28
N SER A 10 -12.75 9.23 -36.28
CA SER A 10 -12.37 10.47 -36.99
C SER A 10 -11.16 11.18 -36.38
N ILE A 11 -10.86 10.91 -35.10
CA ILE A 11 -9.76 11.54 -34.36
C ILE A 11 -8.50 10.67 -34.38
N VAL A 12 -8.62 9.36 -34.15
CA VAL A 12 -7.47 8.44 -34.03
C VAL A 12 -7.26 7.53 -35.24
N GLY A 13 -8.11 7.64 -36.26
CA GLY A 13 -8.13 6.75 -37.41
C GLY A 13 -8.85 5.43 -37.11
N ALA A 14 -8.53 4.38 -37.87
CA ALA A 14 -9.16 3.07 -37.68
C ALA A 14 -8.97 2.54 -36.25
N VAL A 15 -10.07 2.06 -35.65
CA VAL A 15 -10.12 1.49 -34.30
C VAL A 15 -10.52 0.02 -34.38
N ASP A 16 -9.69 -0.85 -33.80
CA ASP A 16 -9.99 -2.26 -33.60
C ASP A 16 -10.78 -2.44 -32.30
N TRP A 17 -12.11 -2.36 -32.40
CA TRP A 17 -13.02 -2.44 -31.26
C TRP A 17 -13.03 -3.84 -30.64
N GLN A 18 -12.59 -3.94 -29.39
CA GLN A 18 -12.62 -5.18 -28.61
C GLN A 18 -13.89 -5.31 -27.77
N THR A 19 -14.56 -4.18 -27.55
CA THR A 19 -15.83 -4.03 -26.84
C THR A 19 -16.64 -2.93 -27.53
N GLU A 20 -17.90 -2.77 -27.15
CA GLU A 20 -18.81 -1.76 -27.67
C GLU A 20 -18.31 -0.32 -27.42
N VAL A 21 -17.43 -0.13 -26.45
CA VAL A 21 -16.99 1.19 -25.98
C VAL A 21 -15.49 1.41 -26.04
N SER A 22 -14.70 0.39 -26.37
CA SER A 22 -13.25 0.46 -26.25
C SER A 22 -12.52 -0.41 -27.26
N GLY A 23 -11.44 0.13 -27.83
CA GLY A 23 -10.67 -0.51 -28.90
C GLY A 23 -9.25 0.02 -29.01
N PHE A 24 -8.39 -0.75 -29.67
CA PHE A 24 -7.02 -0.36 -29.95
C PHE A 24 -6.96 0.51 -31.21
N CYS A 25 -6.10 1.52 -31.20
CA CYS A 25 -5.99 2.46 -32.31
C CYS A 25 -4.54 2.87 -32.54
N ARG A 26 -4.29 3.61 -33.62
CA ARG A 26 -3.00 4.25 -33.84
C ARG A 26 -2.81 5.41 -32.86
N CYS A 27 -1.59 5.62 -32.37
CA CYS A 27 -1.33 6.77 -31.50
C CYS A 27 -1.34 8.07 -32.32
N PRO A 28 -2.09 9.11 -31.92
CA PRO A 28 -2.06 10.39 -32.65
C PRO A 28 -0.68 11.07 -32.60
N GLY A 29 0.13 10.77 -31.59
CA GLY A 29 1.51 11.26 -31.44
C GLY A 29 2.58 10.23 -31.80
N GLU A 30 2.27 9.23 -32.63
CA GLU A 30 3.19 8.13 -32.95
C GLU A 30 4.57 8.59 -33.45
N ALA A 31 4.62 9.70 -34.19
CA ALA A 31 5.87 10.27 -34.70
C ALA A 31 6.84 10.72 -33.59
N LEU A 32 6.36 10.88 -32.35
CA LEU A 32 7.16 11.27 -31.19
C LEU A 32 7.64 10.07 -30.38
N HIS A 33 7.30 8.84 -30.76
CA HIS A 33 7.70 7.65 -30.03
C HIS A 33 9.20 7.44 -30.16
N THR A 34 9.86 7.19 -29.02
CA THR A 34 11.31 6.90 -28.95
C THR A 34 11.59 5.41 -28.80
N GLN A 35 10.55 4.59 -28.64
CA GLN A 35 10.59 3.14 -28.49
C GLN A 35 9.74 2.46 -29.58
N GLN A 36 9.83 1.14 -29.69
CA GLN A 36 9.13 0.37 -30.71
C GLN A 36 7.62 0.33 -30.46
N ASN A 37 6.82 0.50 -31.53
CA ASN A 37 5.36 0.50 -31.47
C ASN A 37 4.78 -0.92 -31.51
N GLY A 38 4.03 -1.28 -30.49
CA GLY A 38 3.15 -2.44 -30.43
C GLY A 38 1.71 -2.13 -30.85
N LYS A 39 1.01 -3.15 -31.34
CA LYS A 39 -0.40 -3.05 -31.79
C LYS A 39 -1.40 -2.73 -30.67
N LYS A 40 -1.00 -2.86 -29.41
CA LYS A 40 -1.85 -2.68 -28.22
C LYS A 40 -1.43 -1.47 -27.38
N ASP A 41 -0.56 -0.63 -27.92
CA ASP A 41 0.10 0.43 -27.17
C ASP A 41 -0.75 1.70 -27.02
N CYS A 42 -1.79 1.83 -27.85
CA CYS A 42 -2.72 2.95 -27.81
C CYS A 42 -4.17 2.42 -27.87
N ARG A 43 -5.00 2.96 -26.99
CA ARG A 43 -6.39 2.54 -26.79
C ARG A 43 -7.29 3.77 -26.67
N VAL A 44 -8.47 3.70 -27.26
CA VAL A 44 -9.54 4.69 -27.10
C VAL A 44 -10.72 4.05 -26.37
N SER A 45 -11.32 4.80 -25.45
CA SER A 45 -12.58 4.46 -24.78
C SER A 45 -13.56 5.62 -24.91
N VAL A 46 -14.82 5.33 -25.25
CA VAL A 46 -15.86 6.34 -25.49
C VAL A 46 -16.88 6.45 -24.35
N ASP A 47 -16.84 5.55 -23.38
CA ASP A 47 -17.69 5.57 -22.18
C ASP A 47 -17.07 6.42 -21.04
N GLY A 48 -17.88 6.75 -20.05
CA GLY A 48 -17.50 7.52 -18.87
C GLY A 48 -16.93 8.90 -19.20
N ALA A 49 -15.62 9.03 -19.06
CA ALA A 49 -14.88 10.19 -19.57
C ALA A 49 -14.12 9.72 -20.83
N PRO A 50 -14.58 10.08 -22.05
CA PRO A 50 -13.92 9.65 -23.27
C PRO A 50 -12.42 9.93 -23.22
N THR A 51 -11.62 8.88 -23.45
CA THR A 51 -10.18 8.91 -23.21
C THR A 51 -9.42 8.07 -24.23
N ILE A 52 -8.40 8.69 -24.80
CA ILE A 52 -7.32 8.07 -25.55
C ILE A 52 -6.13 7.94 -24.60
N TYR A 53 -5.58 6.74 -24.49
CA TYR A 53 -4.42 6.43 -23.67
C TYR A 53 -3.35 5.77 -24.53
N CYS A 54 -2.09 6.19 -24.36
CA CYS A 54 -0.94 5.53 -24.93
C CYS A 54 0.13 5.30 -23.85
N PHE A 55 0.83 4.17 -23.93
CA PHE A 55 1.90 3.82 -22.97
C PHE A 55 3.17 4.69 -23.10
N HIS A 56 3.34 5.41 -24.20
CA HIS A 56 4.53 6.22 -24.46
C HIS A 56 4.42 7.61 -23.84
N ALA A 57 5.35 7.98 -22.96
CA ALA A 57 5.36 9.30 -22.33
C ALA A 57 5.61 10.45 -23.33
N SER A 58 6.38 10.21 -24.40
CA SER A 58 6.77 11.23 -25.37
C SER A 58 5.60 11.78 -26.21
N CYS A 59 4.53 10.99 -26.39
CA CYS A 59 3.34 11.43 -27.13
C CYS A 59 2.31 12.18 -26.27
N SER A 60 2.57 12.35 -24.96
CA SER A 60 1.62 12.90 -23.99
C SER A 60 0.99 14.25 -24.42
N PRO A 61 1.73 15.24 -24.95
CA PRO A 61 1.12 16.51 -25.37
C PRO A 61 0.09 16.34 -26.50
N VAL A 62 0.38 15.45 -27.47
CA VAL A 62 -0.49 15.19 -28.63
C VAL A 62 -1.71 14.38 -28.21
N VAL A 63 -1.52 13.36 -27.37
CA VAL A 63 -2.62 12.57 -26.79
C VAL A 63 -3.52 13.44 -25.91
N ALA A 64 -2.97 14.40 -25.16
CA ALA A 64 -3.75 15.34 -24.37
C ALA A 64 -4.63 16.26 -25.25
N GLU A 65 -4.12 16.72 -26.39
CA GLU A 65 -4.92 17.49 -27.36
C GLU A 65 -6.03 16.64 -27.99
N ALA A 66 -5.70 15.43 -28.43
CA ALA A 66 -6.69 14.49 -28.97
C ALA A 66 -7.80 14.17 -27.96
N ASN A 67 -7.45 14.04 -26.68
CA ASN A 67 -8.41 13.90 -25.58
C ASN A 67 -9.32 15.12 -25.39
N ARG A 68 -8.76 16.34 -25.46
CA ARG A 68 -9.56 17.57 -25.39
C ARG A 68 -10.57 17.63 -26.53
N ARG A 69 -10.13 17.29 -27.75
CA ARG A 69 -10.98 17.25 -28.93
C ARG A 69 -12.07 16.20 -28.80
N LEU A 70 -11.72 14.95 -28.43
CA LEU A 70 -12.67 13.86 -28.25
C LEU A 70 -13.76 14.22 -27.23
N ARG A 71 -13.37 14.81 -26.09
CA ARG A 71 -14.32 15.21 -25.04
C ARG A 71 -15.19 16.38 -25.44
N ARG A 72 -14.68 17.31 -26.24
CA ARG A 72 -15.50 18.40 -26.80
C ARG A 72 -16.55 17.84 -27.76
N GLU A 73 -16.12 17.06 -28.75
CA GLU A 73 -17.01 16.51 -29.77
C GLU A 73 -18.08 15.56 -29.18
N LEU A 74 -17.74 14.79 -28.15
CA LEU A 74 -18.69 13.90 -27.47
C LEU A 74 -19.46 14.55 -26.32
N GLY A 75 -18.92 15.61 -25.71
CA GLY A 75 -19.53 16.29 -24.57
C GLY A 75 -20.71 17.18 -24.96
N ASP A 76 -20.66 17.75 -26.17
CA ASP A 76 -21.69 18.68 -26.66
C ASP A 76 -22.97 17.98 -27.14
N TRP A 77 -23.01 16.64 -27.15
CA TRP A 77 -24.08 15.86 -27.79
C TRP A 77 -24.60 14.72 -26.89
N SER A 78 -25.92 14.53 -26.86
CA SER A 78 -26.52 13.31 -26.33
C SER A 78 -26.35 12.19 -27.36
N TRP A 79 -25.58 11.17 -27.02
CA TRP A 79 -25.41 9.95 -27.81
C TRP A 79 -25.80 8.72 -26.99
N GLU A 80 -26.21 7.67 -27.69
CA GLU A 80 -26.58 6.38 -27.11
C GLU A 80 -25.96 5.24 -27.93
N ILE A 81 -25.50 4.20 -27.25
CA ILE A 81 -25.10 2.92 -27.87
C ILE A 81 -26.07 1.84 -27.39
N ALA A 82 -26.73 1.15 -28.33
CA ALA A 82 -27.46 -0.06 -28.03
C ALA A 82 -26.49 -1.21 -27.78
N LEU A 83 -26.56 -1.81 -26.59
CA LEU A 83 -25.73 -2.93 -26.18
C LEU A 83 -26.47 -4.27 -26.38
N PRO A 84 -25.75 -5.39 -26.46
CA PRO A 84 -26.35 -6.71 -26.42
C PRO A 84 -27.27 -6.88 -25.21
N GLY A 85 -28.43 -7.51 -25.43
CA GLY A 85 -29.45 -7.72 -24.40
C GLY A 85 -30.40 -6.53 -24.17
N GLY A 86 -30.49 -5.60 -25.12
CA GLY A 86 -31.48 -4.50 -25.09
C GLY A 86 -31.15 -3.35 -24.13
N ARG A 87 -29.94 -3.36 -23.54
CA ARG A 87 -29.46 -2.28 -22.68
C ARG A 87 -28.98 -1.10 -23.54
N VAL A 88 -28.98 0.09 -22.94
CA VAL A 88 -28.53 1.32 -23.60
C VAL A 88 -27.45 1.97 -22.74
N LEU A 89 -26.33 2.33 -23.37
CA LEU A 89 -25.27 3.14 -22.77
C LEU A 89 -25.42 4.58 -23.26
N ARG A 90 -25.46 5.54 -22.34
CA ARG A 90 -25.60 6.96 -22.66
C ARG A 90 -24.34 7.75 -22.35
N ASN A 91 -24.30 8.99 -22.82
CA ASN A 91 -23.27 9.94 -22.44
C ASN A 91 -23.18 10.06 -20.90
N GLY A 92 -21.99 9.78 -20.36
CA GLY A 92 -21.72 9.79 -18.92
C GLY A 92 -21.87 8.45 -18.21
N ASP A 93 -22.36 7.40 -18.88
CA ASP A 93 -22.39 6.04 -18.35
C ASP A 93 -21.06 5.32 -18.59
N VAL A 94 -20.75 4.31 -17.77
CA VAL A 94 -19.56 3.46 -17.86
C VAL A 94 -20.00 2.00 -18.00
N LEU A 95 -19.45 1.30 -19.00
CA LEU A 95 -19.69 -0.13 -19.17
C LEU A 95 -18.71 -0.93 -18.31
N GLN A 96 -19.23 -1.62 -17.29
CA GLN A 96 -18.43 -2.48 -16.43
C GLN A 96 -18.04 -3.78 -17.16
N ALA A 97 -16.97 -4.44 -16.70
CA ALA A 97 -16.56 -5.74 -17.23
C ALA A 97 -17.61 -6.85 -17.04
N SER A 98 -18.52 -6.70 -16.07
CA SER A 98 -19.70 -7.57 -15.88
C SER A 98 -20.79 -7.37 -16.94
N GLY A 99 -20.66 -6.34 -17.79
CA GLY A 99 -21.67 -5.87 -18.72
C GLY A 99 -22.70 -4.91 -18.08
N GLU A 100 -22.59 -4.62 -16.78
CA GLU A 100 -23.46 -3.64 -16.12
C GLU A 100 -23.15 -2.22 -16.62
N VAL A 101 -24.20 -1.42 -16.84
CA VAL A 101 -24.09 0.00 -17.19
C VAL A 101 -24.35 0.82 -15.94
N LEU A 102 -23.37 1.61 -15.52
CA LEU A 102 -23.47 2.46 -14.34
C LEU A 102 -23.18 3.92 -14.67
N PRO A 103 -23.88 4.89 -14.05
CA PRO A 103 -23.50 6.29 -14.15
C PRO A 103 -22.07 6.50 -13.65
N ARG A 104 -21.28 7.31 -14.35
CA ARG A 104 -19.89 7.61 -13.96
C ARG A 104 -19.77 8.09 -12.52
N GLU A 105 -20.72 8.88 -12.03
CA GLU A 105 -20.73 9.36 -10.65
C GLU A 105 -20.80 8.22 -9.63
N ALA A 106 -21.61 7.19 -9.91
CA ALA A 106 -21.72 6.01 -9.06
C ALA A 106 -20.41 5.20 -9.06
N VAL A 107 -19.77 5.04 -10.23
CA VAL A 107 -18.46 4.38 -10.35
C VAL A 107 -17.38 5.16 -9.60
N GLN A 108 -17.37 6.49 -9.71
CA GLN A 108 -16.43 7.35 -8.99
C GLN A 108 -16.66 7.34 -7.49
N ALA A 109 -17.92 7.37 -7.02
CA ALA A 109 -18.26 7.26 -5.61
C ALA A 109 -17.79 5.92 -5.02
N ARG A 110 -17.99 4.82 -5.76
CA ARG A 110 -17.49 3.49 -5.38
C ARG A 110 -15.96 3.45 -5.37
N ALA A 111 -15.30 3.97 -6.40
CA ALA A 111 -13.85 4.05 -6.45
C ALA A 111 -13.29 4.87 -5.29
N ARG A 112 -13.92 5.99 -4.92
CA ARG A 112 -13.54 6.78 -3.74
C ARG A 112 -13.71 6.02 -2.44
N ALA A 113 -14.83 5.34 -2.24
CA ALA A 113 -15.07 4.49 -1.07
C ALA A 113 -14.03 3.36 -0.96
N GLU A 114 -13.57 2.85 -2.09
CA GLU A 114 -12.55 1.80 -2.19
C GLU A 114 -11.10 2.35 -2.25
N GLY A 115 -10.91 3.68 -2.29
CA GLY A 115 -9.58 4.31 -2.39
C GLY A 115 -8.90 4.21 -3.77
N ARG A 116 -9.65 3.97 -4.84
CA ARG A 116 -9.21 3.80 -6.23
C ARG A 116 -9.48 5.03 -7.12
N ASP A 117 -9.63 6.22 -6.55
CA ASP A 117 -9.84 7.44 -7.34
C ASP A 117 -8.60 7.76 -8.21
N GLY A 118 -8.79 8.07 -9.49
CA GLY A 118 -7.69 8.40 -10.40
C GLY A 118 -6.90 9.65 -9.97
N GLY A 119 -7.55 10.57 -9.24
CA GLY A 119 -6.86 11.68 -8.60
C GLY A 119 -5.90 11.23 -7.50
N GLU A 120 -6.23 10.15 -6.77
CA GLU A 120 -5.37 9.63 -5.71
C GLU A 120 -4.11 8.96 -6.29
N GLN A 121 -4.20 8.30 -7.44
CA GLN A 121 -3.02 7.71 -8.09
C GLN A 121 -1.99 8.77 -8.48
N VAL A 122 -2.43 9.90 -9.02
CA VAL A 122 -1.55 11.05 -9.32
C VAL A 122 -0.92 11.61 -8.04
N ILE A 123 -1.68 11.67 -6.95
CA ILE A 123 -1.16 12.11 -5.65
C ILE A 123 -0.11 11.13 -5.11
N LEU A 124 -0.36 9.82 -5.18
CA LEU A 124 0.60 8.80 -4.74
C LEU A 124 1.91 8.88 -5.54
N GLU A 125 1.81 9.08 -6.85
CA GLU A 125 2.99 9.27 -7.70
C GLU A 125 3.75 10.57 -7.36
N THR A 126 3.01 11.66 -7.13
CA THR A 126 3.61 12.92 -6.66
C THR A 126 4.33 12.73 -5.33
N VAL A 127 3.73 12.00 -4.39
CA VAL A 127 4.35 11.69 -3.09
C VAL A 127 5.64 10.89 -3.27
N ARG A 128 5.66 9.89 -4.17
CA ARG A 128 6.87 9.11 -4.46
C ARG A 128 7.99 9.98 -5.00
N VAL A 129 7.73 10.73 -6.07
CA VAL A 129 8.72 11.61 -6.72
C VAL A 129 9.26 12.64 -5.73
N MET A 130 8.39 13.24 -4.90
CA MET A 130 8.81 14.19 -3.88
C MET A 130 9.62 13.53 -2.77
N ALA A 131 9.27 12.30 -2.36
CA ALA A 131 10.03 11.54 -1.37
C ALA A 131 11.41 11.17 -1.90
N GLU A 132 11.53 10.68 -3.14
CA GLU A 132 12.81 10.37 -3.79
C GLU A 132 13.72 11.60 -3.85
N ARG A 133 13.17 12.76 -4.25
CA ARG A 133 13.91 14.02 -4.28
C ARG A 133 14.36 14.50 -2.90
N PHE A 134 13.52 14.28 -1.88
CA PHE A 134 13.80 14.69 -0.50
C PHE A 134 14.69 13.69 0.26
N ALA A 135 14.84 12.46 -0.22
CA ALA A 135 15.51 11.38 0.51
C ALA A 135 16.93 11.74 0.99
N PRO A 136 17.81 12.39 0.20
CA PRO A 136 19.14 12.76 0.67
C PRO A 136 19.11 13.69 1.89
N GLU A 137 18.31 14.76 1.83
CA GLU A 137 18.14 15.70 2.96
C GLU A 137 17.49 15.00 4.16
N MET A 138 16.55 14.08 3.92
CA MET A 138 15.89 13.31 4.97
C MET A 138 16.90 12.47 5.77
N PHE A 139 17.75 11.70 5.08
CA PHE A 139 18.75 10.85 5.75
C PHE A 139 19.78 11.66 6.53
N GLU A 140 20.21 12.81 6.00
CA GLU A 140 21.15 13.71 6.66
C GLU A 140 20.52 14.38 7.89
N ARG A 141 19.36 15.03 7.71
CA ARG A 141 18.73 15.85 8.75
C ARG A 141 18.15 15.02 9.90
N PHE A 142 17.65 13.82 9.60
CA PHE A 142 17.03 12.95 10.59
C PHE A 142 17.97 11.83 11.05
N HIS A 143 19.26 11.90 10.72
CA HIS A 143 20.25 10.91 11.11
C HIS A 143 20.10 10.48 12.58
N TRP A 144 19.88 9.19 12.79
CA TRP A 144 19.70 8.60 14.11
C TRP A 144 20.39 7.23 14.16
N PRO A 145 21.71 7.22 14.40
CA PRO A 145 22.51 6.01 14.40
C PRO A 145 22.00 4.95 15.37
N PHE A 146 22.25 3.68 15.07
CA PHE A 146 21.83 2.56 15.93
C PHE A 146 22.32 2.72 17.38
N ALA A 147 23.57 3.14 17.59
CA ALA A 147 24.10 3.38 18.93
C ALA A 147 23.30 4.48 19.67
N GLN A 148 22.91 5.54 18.95
CA GLN A 148 22.10 6.61 19.51
C GLN A 148 20.65 6.16 19.75
N ILE A 149 20.09 5.29 18.91
CA ILE A 149 18.77 4.68 19.15
C ILE A 149 18.76 3.95 20.50
N VAL A 150 19.78 3.15 20.79
CA VAL A 150 19.89 2.44 22.07
C VAL A 150 20.02 3.41 23.24
N ALA A 151 20.91 4.41 23.11
CA ALA A 151 21.13 5.42 24.15
C ALA A 151 19.89 6.28 24.43
N ASP A 152 19.14 6.64 23.38
CA ASP A 152 17.94 7.47 23.47
C ASP A 152 16.70 6.72 23.98
N SER A 153 16.79 5.41 24.25
CA SER A 153 15.64 4.63 24.71
C SER A 153 15.15 5.15 26.07
N PRO A 154 13.90 5.65 26.18
CA PRO A 154 13.33 6.08 27.45
C PRO A 154 13.36 4.99 28.52
N LEU A 155 13.01 3.76 28.12
CA LEU A 155 13.17 2.59 28.98
C LEU A 155 14.35 1.74 28.49
N GLN A 156 15.35 1.56 29.35
CA GLN A 156 16.50 0.71 29.06
C GLN A 156 16.08 -0.77 29.19
N VAL A 157 15.91 -1.42 28.03
CA VAL A 157 15.42 -2.80 27.90
C VAL A 157 16.39 -3.73 27.15
N SER A 158 17.39 -3.16 26.47
CA SER A 158 18.30 -3.89 25.58
C SER A 158 19.20 -4.89 26.30
N GLU A 159 19.55 -4.60 27.55
CA GLU A 159 20.42 -5.44 28.40
C GLU A 159 19.65 -6.43 29.28
N ARG A 160 18.31 -6.37 29.26
CA ARG A 160 17.47 -7.27 30.06
C ARG A 160 17.44 -8.66 29.45
N ASP A 161 17.09 -9.65 30.26
CA ASP A 161 16.95 -11.02 29.78
C ASP A 161 15.81 -11.17 28.75
N ALA A 162 15.85 -12.28 28.03
CA ALA A 162 14.92 -12.56 26.94
C ALA A 162 13.44 -12.56 27.38
N GLU A 163 13.16 -13.05 28.59
CA GLU A 163 11.80 -13.17 29.09
C GLU A 163 11.25 -11.80 29.50
N ASP A 164 12.04 -10.97 30.19
CA ASP A 164 11.62 -9.61 30.54
C ASP A 164 11.41 -8.73 29.30
N GLN A 165 12.26 -8.86 28.28
CA GLN A 165 12.05 -8.16 27.01
C GLN A 165 10.73 -8.56 26.35
N PHE A 166 10.43 -9.87 26.32
CA PHE A 166 9.17 -10.37 25.77
C PHE A 166 7.96 -9.87 26.58
N ARG A 167 7.99 -10.00 27.90
CA ARG A 167 6.92 -9.55 28.80
C ARG A 167 6.71 -8.04 28.74
N THR A 168 7.78 -7.27 28.58
CA THR A 168 7.70 -5.82 28.43
C THR A 168 7.05 -5.45 27.10
N TRP A 169 7.41 -6.12 26.00
CA TRP A 169 6.74 -5.93 24.71
C TRP A 169 5.24 -6.27 24.74
N LEU A 170 4.83 -7.31 25.47
CA LEU A 170 3.42 -7.66 25.62
C LEU A 170 2.57 -6.51 26.20
N LYS A 171 3.16 -5.64 27.04
CA LYS A 171 2.46 -4.48 27.63
C LYS A 171 2.09 -3.40 26.62
N LEU A 172 2.62 -3.44 25.40
CA LEU A 172 2.21 -2.55 24.32
C LEU A 172 0.76 -2.81 23.87
N TRP A 173 0.23 -3.98 24.19
CA TRP A 173 -1.09 -4.43 23.76
C TRP A 173 -2.11 -4.38 24.90
N PRO A 174 -3.37 -4.07 24.61
CA PRO A 174 -4.46 -4.32 25.54
C PRO A 174 -4.54 -5.82 25.92
N ALA A 175 -4.80 -6.13 27.19
CA ALA A 175 -4.76 -7.51 27.70
C ALA A 175 -5.68 -8.51 26.97
N HIS A 176 -6.81 -8.03 26.41
CA HIS A 176 -7.78 -8.84 25.69
C HIS A 176 -7.43 -9.05 24.20
N CYS A 177 -6.45 -8.32 23.66
CA CYS A 177 -6.06 -8.45 22.27
C CYS A 177 -5.49 -9.83 22.02
N HIS A 178 -5.99 -10.52 20.99
CA HIS A 178 -5.44 -11.80 20.59
C HIS A 178 -4.30 -11.57 19.60
N VAL A 179 -3.07 -11.87 20.01
CA VAL A 179 -1.89 -11.74 19.15
C VAL A 179 -1.43 -13.11 18.70
N TRP A 180 -0.94 -13.16 17.47
CA TRP A 180 -0.30 -14.34 16.94
C TRP A 180 1.18 -14.38 17.32
N ILE A 181 1.65 -15.50 17.87
CA ILE A 181 3.07 -15.76 18.10
C ILE A 181 3.39 -17.19 17.68
N GLY A 182 4.36 -17.35 16.78
CA GLY A 182 4.75 -18.67 16.27
C GLY A 182 5.88 -18.60 15.26
N ASP A 183 6.09 -19.71 14.56
CA ASP A 183 7.02 -19.79 13.44
C ASP A 183 6.31 -19.61 12.10
N VAL A 184 7.06 -19.58 11.00
CA VAL A 184 6.55 -19.27 9.65
C VAL A 184 5.32 -20.11 9.28
N PHE A 185 5.27 -21.38 9.70
CA PHE A 185 4.19 -22.33 9.37
C PHE A 185 3.10 -22.47 10.45
N SER A 186 3.21 -21.75 11.56
CA SER A 186 2.26 -21.79 12.69
C SER A 186 0.94 -21.02 12.41
N SER A 187 0.37 -21.16 11.21
CA SER A 187 -0.86 -20.49 10.79
C SER A 187 -1.54 -21.23 9.62
N GLY A 188 -2.87 -21.20 9.56
CA GLY A 188 -3.67 -21.65 8.42
C GLY A 188 -4.49 -22.93 8.65
N LYS A 189 -4.26 -23.65 9.75
CA LYS A 189 -4.94 -24.90 10.12
C LYS A 189 -5.57 -24.81 11.51
N PRO A 190 -6.66 -25.52 11.82
CA PRO A 190 -7.34 -25.42 13.11
C PRO A 190 -6.46 -25.66 14.33
N GLU A 191 -5.49 -26.58 14.25
CA GLU A 191 -4.52 -26.85 15.33
C GLU A 191 -3.65 -25.63 15.68
N HIS A 192 -3.47 -24.70 14.74
CA HIS A 192 -2.68 -23.48 14.97
C HIS A 192 -3.41 -22.44 15.82
N ARG A 193 -4.66 -22.69 16.26
CA ARG A 193 -5.41 -21.78 17.13
C ARG A 193 -4.67 -21.49 18.44
N THR A 194 -3.83 -22.41 18.91
CA THR A 194 -2.96 -22.23 20.10
C THR A 194 -1.88 -21.15 19.92
N HIS A 195 -1.62 -20.70 18.70
CA HIS A 195 -0.72 -19.57 18.42
C HIS A 195 -1.45 -18.22 18.43
N PHE A 196 -2.77 -18.18 18.58
CA PHE A 196 -3.59 -16.96 18.61
C PHE A 196 -4.25 -16.84 19.99
N ARG A 197 -3.58 -16.16 20.93
CA ARG A 197 -4.02 -16.08 22.32
C ARG A 197 -4.16 -14.63 22.78
N PRO A 198 -5.03 -14.35 23.76
CA PRO A 198 -5.03 -13.05 24.41
C PRO A 198 -3.67 -12.79 25.07
N ILE A 199 -3.29 -11.52 25.15
CA ILE A 199 -2.04 -11.08 25.79
C ILE A 199 -1.93 -11.58 27.23
N ALA A 200 -3.04 -11.61 27.97
CA ALA A 200 -3.07 -12.15 29.33
C ALA A 200 -2.55 -13.59 29.42
N ASP A 201 -2.88 -14.44 28.45
CA ASP A 201 -2.40 -15.83 28.42
C ASP A 201 -0.91 -15.89 28.05
N TRP A 202 -0.48 -15.11 27.06
CA TRP A 202 0.93 -15.03 26.68
C TRP A 202 1.83 -14.63 27.83
N TYR A 203 1.34 -13.77 28.71
CA TYR A 203 2.07 -13.35 29.91
C TYR A 203 2.29 -14.49 30.92
N GLN A 204 1.37 -15.47 30.98
CA GLN A 204 1.44 -16.59 31.93
C GLN A 204 2.25 -17.79 31.42
N ILE A 205 2.33 -17.97 30.10
CA ILE A 205 2.97 -19.16 29.49
C ILE A 205 4.50 -19.16 29.65
N GLY A 206 5.13 -18.01 29.88
CA GLY A 206 6.57 -17.89 30.10
C GLY A 206 7.33 -17.42 28.85
N PRO A 207 8.46 -18.04 28.47
CA PRO A 207 9.33 -17.53 27.40
C PRO A 207 8.64 -17.55 26.03
N CYS A 208 9.17 -16.76 25.10
CA CYS A 208 8.59 -16.60 23.77
C CYS A 208 8.52 -17.94 23.00
N MET A 209 7.31 -18.38 22.63
CA MET A 209 7.06 -19.67 21.97
C MET A 209 7.19 -19.65 20.43
N GLY A 210 7.82 -18.62 19.87
CA GLY A 210 7.97 -18.50 18.42
C GLY A 210 8.83 -17.34 18.01
N ASN A 211 9.32 -17.37 16.77
CA ASN A 211 10.22 -16.34 16.26
C ASN A 211 9.52 -15.11 15.68
N PHE A 212 8.21 -15.17 15.52
CA PHE A 212 7.46 -14.15 14.80
C PHE A 212 6.14 -13.80 15.50
N THR A 213 5.69 -12.58 15.22
CA THR A 213 4.37 -12.07 15.53
C THR A 213 3.82 -11.28 14.33
N CYS A 214 2.71 -10.57 14.47
CA CYS A 214 2.18 -9.64 13.47
C CYS A 214 2.02 -8.25 14.08
N GLY A 215 2.06 -7.21 13.26
CA GLY A 215 1.74 -5.83 13.69
C GLY A 215 0.26 -5.62 14.00
N SER A 216 -0.53 -6.66 14.25
CA SER A 216 -1.97 -6.54 14.52
C SER A 216 -2.51 -7.65 15.40
N ALA A 217 -3.63 -7.37 16.05
CA ALA A 217 -4.40 -8.36 16.77
C ALA A 217 -5.52 -8.95 15.90
N PHE A 218 -5.90 -10.17 16.27
CA PHE A 218 -6.83 -11.02 15.54
C PHE A 218 -8.14 -11.19 16.30
N LYS A 219 -9.17 -11.62 15.59
CA LYS A 219 -10.46 -12.01 16.16
C LYS A 219 -10.27 -13.28 17.03
N PRO A 220 -10.98 -13.41 18.16
CA PRO A 220 -11.00 -14.65 18.93
C PRO A 220 -11.34 -15.87 18.07
N GLY A 221 -10.67 -17.00 18.31
CA GLY A 221 -10.86 -18.23 17.52
C GLY A 221 -10.13 -18.26 16.17
N SER A 222 -9.39 -17.20 15.82
CA SER A 222 -8.54 -17.19 14.63
C SER A 222 -7.49 -18.31 14.68
N PHE A 223 -7.19 -18.87 13.51
CA PHE A 223 -6.10 -19.84 13.33
C PHE A 223 -5.29 -19.55 12.06
N ARG A 224 -5.57 -18.42 11.39
CA ARG A 224 -4.94 -18.00 10.14
C ARG A 224 -4.59 -16.51 10.20
N ARG A 225 -3.34 -16.20 9.84
CA ARG A 225 -2.84 -14.84 9.64
C ARG A 225 -3.31 -14.31 8.29
N CYS A 226 -4.46 -13.64 8.28
CA CYS A 226 -4.95 -12.91 7.12
C CYS A 226 -5.65 -11.63 7.58
N ASN A 227 -5.71 -10.63 6.68
CA ASN A 227 -6.30 -9.33 7.00
C ASN A 227 -7.80 -9.40 7.37
N GLU A 228 -8.52 -10.41 6.87
CA GLU A 228 -9.93 -10.65 7.20
C GLU A 228 -10.15 -11.04 8.67
N ASN A 229 -9.12 -11.63 9.29
CA ASN A 229 -9.16 -12.07 10.68
C ASN A 229 -8.70 -10.99 11.68
N LEU A 230 -8.36 -9.79 11.22
CA LEU A 230 -7.93 -8.71 12.10
C LEU A 230 -9.11 -8.14 12.89
N ASN A 231 -8.86 -7.69 14.13
CA ASN A 231 -9.87 -7.11 15.01
C ASN A 231 -9.86 -5.58 15.07
N GLY A 232 -8.92 -4.93 14.38
CA GLY A 232 -8.78 -3.47 14.32
C GLY A 232 -7.66 -2.87 15.17
N GLN A 233 -7.14 -3.56 16.19
CA GLN A 233 -5.94 -3.10 16.93
C GLN A 233 -4.69 -3.40 16.09
N ARG A 234 -3.93 -2.36 15.73
CA ARG A 234 -2.82 -2.48 14.77
C ARG A 234 -1.73 -1.44 14.98
N PHE A 235 -0.51 -1.87 14.71
CA PHE A 235 0.69 -1.08 14.56
C PHE A 235 1.16 -1.16 13.10
N LEU A 236 1.64 -0.05 12.56
CA LEU A 236 2.36 -0.06 11.30
C LEU A 236 3.83 -0.35 11.61
N VAL A 237 4.31 -1.53 11.22
CA VAL A 237 5.71 -1.92 11.38
C VAL A 237 6.50 -1.48 10.16
N ILE A 238 7.59 -0.76 10.38
CA ILE A 238 8.48 -0.26 9.35
C ILE A 238 9.83 -0.95 9.48
N GLU A 239 10.31 -1.49 8.37
CA GLU A 239 11.65 -2.06 8.23
C GLU A 239 12.20 -1.80 6.83
N SER A 240 13.48 -2.09 6.65
CA SER A 240 14.11 -2.19 5.34
C SER A 240 15.09 -3.36 5.35
N ASP A 241 15.13 -4.10 4.24
CA ASP A 241 16.15 -5.11 3.96
C ASP A 241 17.36 -4.52 3.19
N THR A 242 17.24 -3.28 2.68
CA THR A 242 18.24 -2.64 1.81
C THR A 242 19.00 -1.52 2.49
N LEU A 243 18.36 -0.79 3.41
CA LEU A 243 18.98 0.30 4.15
C LEU A 243 19.87 -0.24 5.28
N ALA A 244 20.98 0.43 5.53
CA ALA A 244 21.75 0.24 6.75
C ALA A 244 20.93 0.65 7.99
N LYS A 245 21.35 0.17 9.18
CA LYS A 245 20.64 0.46 10.44
C LYS A 245 20.52 1.97 10.74
N ASP A 246 21.54 2.73 10.40
CA ASP A 246 21.57 4.18 10.66
C ASP A 246 20.66 4.94 9.67
N GLU A 247 20.56 4.46 8.43
CA GLU A 247 19.67 5.01 7.41
C GLU A 247 18.20 4.74 7.77
N VAL A 248 17.85 3.49 8.12
CA VAL A 248 16.48 3.18 8.55
C VAL A 248 16.15 3.87 9.89
N GLY A 249 17.15 4.08 10.75
CA GLY A 249 17.04 4.94 11.93
C GLY A 249 16.61 6.36 11.60
N ALA A 250 17.16 6.95 10.52
CA ALA A 250 16.73 8.27 10.06
C ALA A 250 15.27 8.30 9.59
N VAL A 251 14.80 7.24 8.92
CA VAL A 251 13.38 7.10 8.56
C VAL A 251 12.51 7.08 9.82
N PHE A 252 12.90 6.32 10.85
CA PHE A 252 12.15 6.27 12.11
C PHE A 252 12.10 7.64 12.81
N ALA A 253 13.24 8.34 12.84
CA ALA A 253 13.33 9.68 13.40
C ALA A 253 12.47 10.68 12.61
N TYR A 254 12.45 10.62 11.28
CA TYR A 254 11.58 11.45 10.44
C TYR A 254 10.09 11.22 10.77
N LEU A 255 9.66 9.95 10.84
CA LEU A 255 8.28 9.60 11.19
C LEU A 255 7.89 10.12 12.58
N ASN A 256 8.74 9.90 13.58
CA ASN A 256 8.46 10.28 14.96
C ASN A 256 8.55 11.80 15.19
N ARG A 257 9.66 12.41 14.76
CA ARG A 257 10.00 13.80 15.09
C ARG A 257 9.28 14.81 14.17
N ARG A 258 9.15 14.51 12.87
CA ARG A 258 8.59 15.43 11.87
C ARG A 258 7.14 15.15 11.50
N LEU A 259 6.78 13.88 11.30
CA LEU A 259 5.40 13.49 10.97
C LEU A 259 4.54 13.18 12.19
N ARG A 260 5.13 13.14 13.39
CA ARG A 260 4.45 12.95 14.68
C ARG A 260 3.69 11.62 14.77
N TYR A 261 4.14 10.59 14.04
CA TYR A 261 3.68 9.22 14.28
C TYR A 261 4.29 8.72 15.58
N ARG A 262 3.46 8.21 16.48
CA ARG A 262 3.92 7.69 17.77
C ARG A 262 4.72 6.41 17.54
N LEU A 263 6.02 6.45 17.84
CA LEU A 263 6.88 5.28 17.95
C LEU A 263 6.66 4.62 19.32
N HIS A 264 6.45 3.31 19.34
CA HIS A 264 6.26 2.52 20.57
C HIS A 264 7.50 1.73 20.93
N CYS A 265 8.09 1.02 19.98
CA CYS A 265 9.33 0.29 20.18
C CYS A 265 10.13 0.13 18.88
N ILE A 266 11.42 -0.17 19.02
CA ILE A 266 12.29 -0.66 17.94
C ILE A 266 12.89 -2.00 18.38
N ILE A 267 12.82 -2.98 17.48
CA ILE A 267 13.38 -4.32 17.69
C ILE A 267 14.56 -4.53 16.75
N ASP A 268 15.72 -4.92 17.29
CA ASP A 268 16.84 -5.47 16.52
C ASP A 268 16.61 -6.96 16.27
N THR A 269 16.56 -7.35 15.00
CA THR A 269 16.16 -8.71 14.57
C THR A 269 17.31 -9.70 14.58
N ALA A 270 18.02 -9.73 15.71
CA ALA A 270 19.24 -10.49 15.93
C ALA A 270 20.39 -10.03 15.00
N GLY A 271 20.53 -8.71 14.86
CA GLY A 271 21.59 -8.08 14.10
C GLY A 271 21.29 -7.81 12.62
N LYS A 272 20.24 -8.39 12.03
CA LYS A 272 19.96 -8.27 10.57
C LYS A 272 19.33 -6.93 10.20
N SER A 273 18.22 -6.57 10.82
CA SER A 273 17.41 -5.39 10.49
C SER A 273 16.80 -4.78 11.76
N LEU A 274 16.21 -3.59 11.62
CA LEU A 274 15.43 -2.95 12.68
C LEU A 274 13.96 -2.90 12.30
N HIS A 275 13.09 -3.25 13.24
CA HIS A 275 11.64 -3.19 13.08
C HIS A 275 11.08 -2.13 14.03
N ALA A 276 10.64 -0.99 13.51
CA ALA A 276 10.02 0.06 14.30
C ALA A 276 8.49 -0.05 14.28
N TRP A 277 7.87 0.05 15.46
CA TRP A 277 6.44 -0.12 15.65
C TRP A 277 5.77 1.23 15.89
N PHE A 278 5.01 1.70 14.89
CA PHE A 278 4.29 2.97 14.96
C PHE A 278 2.79 2.76 15.11
N ASP A 279 2.08 3.77 15.64
CA ASP A 279 0.63 3.85 15.50
C ASP A 279 0.23 3.71 14.02
N ALA A 280 -0.76 2.87 13.75
CA ALA A 280 -1.30 2.77 12.40
C ALA A 280 -1.98 4.09 11.99
N PRO A 281 -1.89 4.49 10.71
CA PRO A 281 -2.55 5.71 10.23
C PRO A 281 -4.07 5.67 10.44
N ARG A 282 -4.65 6.84 10.70
CA ARG A 282 -6.07 7.00 11.08
C ARG A 282 -7.05 6.58 9.98
N ASN A 283 -6.65 6.70 8.72
CA ASN A 283 -7.48 6.34 7.57
C ASN A 283 -6.64 5.77 6.43
N ARG A 284 -7.30 5.08 5.50
CA ARG A 284 -6.67 4.39 4.37
C ARG A 284 -5.93 5.32 3.42
N THR A 285 -6.43 6.54 3.21
CA THR A 285 -5.80 7.53 2.31
C THR A 285 -4.44 7.97 2.86
N MET A 286 -4.39 8.37 4.13
CA MET A 286 -3.12 8.71 4.80
C MET A 286 -2.18 7.51 4.83
N GLU A 287 -2.72 6.31 5.07
CA GLU A 287 -1.95 5.08 5.05
C GLU A 287 -1.31 4.82 3.68
N ALA A 288 -2.07 4.95 2.59
CA ALA A 288 -1.59 4.74 1.23
C ALA A 288 -0.48 5.74 0.86
N ARG A 289 -0.68 7.03 1.17
CA ARG A 289 0.31 8.09 0.91
C ARG A 289 1.58 7.89 1.73
N LEU A 290 1.44 7.55 3.02
CA LEU A 290 2.58 7.25 3.87
C LEU A 290 3.40 6.07 3.32
N LYS A 291 2.72 4.96 2.98
CA LYS A 291 3.36 3.78 2.40
C LYS A 291 4.07 4.10 1.09
N ALA A 292 3.48 4.92 0.23
CA ALA A 292 4.11 5.34 -1.02
C ALA A 292 5.43 6.09 -0.78
N GLY A 293 5.46 7.03 0.17
CA GLY A 293 6.68 7.75 0.54
C GLY A 293 7.72 6.84 1.21
N LEU A 294 7.30 5.93 2.08
CA LEU A 294 8.20 4.99 2.76
C LEU A 294 8.85 4.00 1.80
N THR A 295 8.11 3.52 0.79
CA THR A 295 8.69 2.69 -0.27
C THR A 295 9.74 3.46 -1.06
N ALA A 296 9.50 4.74 -1.36
CA ALA A 296 10.49 5.62 -2.00
C ALA A 296 11.74 5.84 -1.13
N PHE A 297 11.61 5.84 0.20
CA PHE A 297 12.76 5.86 1.11
C PHE A 297 13.47 4.50 1.25
N GLY A 298 13.01 3.43 0.59
CA GLY A 298 13.64 2.11 0.64
C GLY A 298 13.10 1.17 1.73
N CYS A 299 11.95 1.46 2.34
CA CYS A 299 11.30 0.53 3.27
C CYS A 299 10.57 -0.61 2.54
N ASP A 300 10.55 -1.82 3.13
CA ASP A 300 9.90 -2.98 2.50
C ASP A 300 8.37 -2.86 2.53
N PRO A 301 7.70 -2.76 1.36
CA PRO A 301 6.25 -2.67 1.30
C PRO A 301 5.52 -3.92 1.80
N LYS A 302 6.17 -5.08 1.91
CA LYS A 302 5.52 -6.31 2.40
C LYS A 302 5.11 -6.18 3.86
N VAL A 303 5.95 -5.60 4.71
CA VAL A 303 5.66 -5.47 6.16
C VAL A 303 4.59 -4.44 6.49
N PHE A 304 4.21 -3.62 5.51
CA PHE A 304 3.06 -2.74 5.61
C PHE A 304 1.73 -3.49 5.65
N THR A 305 1.72 -4.78 5.32
CA THR A 305 0.57 -5.66 5.49
C THR A 305 0.47 -6.06 6.97
N TYR A 306 -0.62 -5.70 7.64
CA TYR A 306 -0.76 -5.91 9.09
C TYR A 306 -0.71 -7.38 9.54
N SER A 307 -1.07 -8.32 8.67
CA SER A 307 -0.93 -9.76 8.91
C SER A 307 0.42 -10.33 8.46
N GLN A 308 1.38 -9.52 8.01
CA GLN A 308 2.71 -9.98 7.65
C GLN A 308 3.48 -10.36 8.92
N PRO A 309 4.17 -11.52 8.94
CA PRO A 309 4.92 -11.91 10.11
C PRO A 309 6.18 -11.04 10.24
N VAL A 310 6.38 -10.49 11.43
CA VAL A 310 7.51 -9.65 11.82
C VAL A 310 8.16 -10.27 13.07
N ARG A 311 9.37 -9.83 13.42
CA ARG A 311 10.07 -10.39 14.59
C ARG A 311 9.45 -9.98 15.91
N VAL A 312 9.50 -10.90 16.87
CA VAL A 312 9.09 -10.71 18.26
C VAL A 312 10.34 -10.64 19.14
N PRO A 313 10.43 -9.71 20.11
CA PRO A 313 11.60 -9.63 20.97
C PRO A 313 11.59 -10.76 22.02
N GLY A 314 12.77 -11.08 22.55
CA GLY A 314 12.93 -12.19 23.50
C GLY A 314 13.05 -13.58 22.85
N ALA A 315 12.90 -13.68 21.54
CA ALA A 315 13.10 -14.92 20.79
C ALA A 315 14.54 -15.02 20.24
N TRP A 316 15.07 -16.25 20.18
CA TRP A 316 16.42 -16.52 19.67
C TRP A 316 16.40 -16.92 18.20
N ARG A 317 17.33 -16.35 17.43
CA ARG A 317 17.56 -16.63 16.02
C ARG A 317 19.04 -16.85 15.79
N ASP A 318 19.43 -18.01 15.27
CA ASP A 318 20.82 -18.31 14.90
C ASP A 318 21.81 -18.02 16.05
N GLY A 319 21.42 -18.35 17.30
CA GLY A 319 22.20 -18.10 18.51
C GLY A 319 22.25 -16.64 18.99
N LYS A 320 21.51 -15.74 18.35
CA LYS A 320 21.43 -14.31 18.70
C LYS A 320 20.02 -13.95 19.17
N LEU A 321 19.94 -13.14 20.22
CA LEU A 321 18.69 -12.65 20.76
C LEU A 321 18.09 -11.56 19.86
N GLN A 322 16.79 -11.64 19.60
CA GLN A 322 16.01 -10.55 19.03
C GLN A 322 15.67 -9.57 20.15
N ARG A 323 16.18 -8.35 20.09
CA ARG A 323 16.20 -7.43 21.24
C ARG A 323 15.29 -6.23 21.04
N LEU A 324 14.56 -5.83 22.07
CA LEU A 324 14.07 -4.45 22.16
C LEU A 324 15.27 -3.54 22.37
N VAL A 325 15.47 -2.60 21.45
CA VAL A 325 16.59 -1.64 21.50
C VAL A 325 16.12 -0.22 21.80
N TRP A 326 14.84 0.06 21.57
CA TRP A 326 14.20 1.31 21.96
C TRP A 326 12.78 1.01 22.43
N LEU A 327 12.34 1.63 23.52
CA LEU A 327 10.98 1.49 24.05
C LEU A 327 10.52 2.78 24.70
N LYS A 328 9.34 3.23 24.29
CA LYS A 328 8.67 4.38 24.90
C LYS A 328 8.26 4.08 26.34
N GLU A 329 8.41 5.05 27.22
CA GLU A 329 7.87 5.03 28.59
C GLU A 329 6.34 4.96 28.64
#